data_AF-A0A2Z4JZS3-F1
#
_entry.id   AF-A0A2Z4JZS3-F1
#
_cell.length_a   1.000
_cell.length_b   1.000
_cell.length_c   1.000
_cell.angle_alpha   90.00
_cell.angle_beta   90.00
_cell.angle_gamma   90.00
#
_symmetry.space_group_name_H-M   'P 1'
#
loop_
_entity.id
_entity.type
_entity.pdbx_description
1 polymer ?
#
loop_
_entity_poly.entity_id
_entity_poly.type
_entity_poly.pdbx_seq_one_letter_code
_entity_poly.pdbx_strand_id
1 'polypeptide(L)'
;MPWHMLAVGVLVLAWSVMVFAKYGVLGTASGEISGWTQVHVAACVWGNFAGAILLLARSRWAVQAFVTGIVGIMAASLTLIIQNGPAASIYHMPALFGLWVITQTALLYALRVRSRGLLR
;
A
#
# COMPACT_ATOMS: atom_id res chain seq x y z
N MET A 1 -8.28 -18.38 -13.98
CA MET A 1 -8.11 -17.08 -13.30
C MET A 1 -7.94 -16.04 -14.39
N PRO A 2 -8.64 -14.91 -14.35
CA PRO A 2 -8.46 -13.90 -15.39
C PRO A 2 -7.01 -13.38 -15.35
N TRP A 3 -6.33 -13.34 -16.50
CA TRP A 3 -4.89 -13.00 -16.58
C TRP A 3 -4.58 -11.64 -15.95
N HIS A 4 -5.49 -10.68 -16.07
CA HIS A 4 -5.36 -9.34 -15.49
C HIS A 4 -5.30 -9.36 -13.96
N MET A 5 -6.00 -10.28 -13.28
CA MET A 5 -5.89 -10.41 -11.83
C MET A 5 -4.53 -10.92 -11.38
N LEU A 6 -3.99 -11.88 -12.13
CA LEU A 6 -2.64 -12.38 -11.87
C LEU A 6 -1.62 -11.27 -12.08
N ALA A 7 -1.69 -10.56 -13.20
CA ALA A 7 -0.77 -9.47 -13.51
C ALA A 7 -0.80 -8.37 -12.44
N VAL A 8 -1.98 -7.87 -12.08
CA VAL A 8 -2.12 -6.81 -11.06
C VAL A 8 -1.72 -7.31 -9.68
N GLY A 9 -2.18 -8.50 -9.29
CA GLY A 9 -1.85 -9.09 -8.00
C GLY A 9 -0.34 -9.26 -7.82
N VAL A 10 0.34 -9.87 -8.81
CA VAL A 10 1.80 -10.06 -8.79
C VAL A 10 2.53 -8.73 -8.78
N LEU A 11 2.08 -7.74 -9.56
CA LEU A 11 2.71 -6.42 -9.63
C LEU A 11 2.63 -5.68 -8.28
N VAL A 12 1.48 -5.70 -7.62
CA VAL A 12 1.32 -5.11 -6.28
C VAL A 12 2.16 -5.87 -5.26
N LEU A 13 2.23 -7.19 -5.35
CA LEU A 13 3.02 -8.02 -4.45
C LEU A 13 4.53 -7.74 -4.61
N ALA A 14 5.02 -7.66 -5.85
CA ALA A 14 6.39 -7.28 -6.17
C ALA A 14 6.71 -5.87 -5.65
N TRP A 15 5.80 -4.92 -5.82
CA TRP A 15 5.93 -3.59 -5.23
C TRP A 15 6.05 -3.65 -3.71
N SER A 16 5.14 -4.34 -3.03
CA SER A 16 5.18 -4.49 -1.56
C SER A 16 6.52 -5.10 -1.09
N VAL A 17 7.06 -6.08 -1.81
CA VAL A 17 8.37 -6.67 -1.50
C VAL A 17 9.51 -5.66 -1.64
N MET A 18 9.51 -4.84 -2.71
CA MET A 18 10.50 -3.77 -2.86
C MET A 18 10.41 -2.73 -1.73
N VAL A 19 9.18 -2.38 -1.32
CA VAL A 19 8.99 -1.44 -0.20
C VAL A 19 9.42 -2.06 1.13
N PHE A 20 9.18 -3.36 1.35
CA PHE A 20 9.74 -4.07 2.51
C PHE A 20 11.27 -4.11 2.49
N ALA A 21 11.90 -4.26 1.34
CA ALA A 21 13.36 -4.20 1.23
C ALA A 21 13.91 -2.82 1.59
N LYS A 22 13.20 -1.74 1.23
CA LYS A 22 13.60 -0.36 1.54
C LYS A 22 13.34 0.04 2.99
N TYR A 23 12.14 -0.22 3.49
CA TYR A 23 11.66 0.29 4.79
C TYR A 23 11.65 -0.76 5.89
N GLY A 24 11.84 -2.04 5.56
CA GLY A 24 11.68 -3.15 6.49
C GLY A 24 10.21 -3.51 6.71
N VAL A 25 9.99 -4.70 7.26
CA VAL A 25 8.64 -5.25 7.51
C VAL A 25 7.84 -4.42 8.51
N LEU A 26 8.54 -3.71 9.40
CA LEU A 26 7.98 -2.82 10.42
C LEU A 26 8.17 -1.32 10.10
N GLY A 27 8.73 -0.98 8.93
CA GLY A 27 9.05 0.42 8.60
C GLY A 27 10.31 0.97 9.29
N THR A 28 11.06 0.14 10.01
CA THR A 28 12.20 0.54 10.86
C THR A 28 13.56 0.45 10.18
N ALA A 29 13.65 -0.10 8.96
CA ALA A 29 14.96 -0.36 8.33
C ALA A 29 15.59 0.89 7.69
N SER A 30 14.81 1.93 7.39
CA SER A 30 15.33 3.18 6.83
C SER A 30 15.36 4.28 7.88
N GLY A 31 16.44 5.06 7.92
CA GLY A 31 16.49 6.30 8.69
C GLY A 31 15.65 7.46 8.10
N GLU A 32 15.09 7.28 6.88
CA GLU A 32 14.28 8.30 6.19
C GLU A 32 12.93 8.56 6.88
N ILE A 33 12.37 7.55 7.55
CA ILE A 33 11.09 7.64 8.27
C ILE A 33 11.31 7.24 9.72
N SER A 34 10.72 7.98 10.66
CA SER A 34 10.90 7.76 12.09
C SER A 34 9.58 7.90 12.87
N GLY A 35 9.58 7.32 14.08
CA GLY A 35 8.44 7.36 15.00
C GLY A 35 7.17 6.74 14.41
N TRP A 36 6.03 7.41 14.60
CA TRP A 36 4.73 6.92 14.15
C TRP A 36 4.61 6.75 12.63
N THR A 37 5.39 7.50 11.84
CA THR A 37 5.39 7.37 10.37
C THR A 37 5.80 5.97 9.93
N GLN A 38 6.70 5.30 10.66
CA GLN A 38 7.11 3.91 10.38
C GLN A 38 5.93 2.94 10.48
N VAL A 39 5.12 3.08 11.53
CA VAL A 39 3.94 2.24 11.78
C VAL A 39 2.90 2.43 10.68
N HIS A 40 2.66 3.68 10.27
CA HIS A 40 1.70 3.99 9.22
C HIS A 40 2.14 3.50 7.83
N VAL A 41 3.43 3.63 7.50
CA VAL A 41 4.00 3.07 6.28
C VAL A 41 3.92 1.54 6.32
N ALA A 42 4.29 0.91 7.42
CA ALA A 42 4.17 -0.54 7.57
C ALA A 42 2.72 -1.02 7.39
N ALA A 43 1.75 -0.33 8.00
CA ALA A 43 0.33 -0.62 7.84
C ALA A 43 -0.12 -0.51 6.38
N CYS A 44 0.38 0.51 5.65
CA CYS A 44 0.11 0.66 4.22
C CYS A 44 0.63 -0.54 3.40
N VAL A 45 1.90 -0.90 3.62
CA VAL A 45 2.57 -1.98 2.86
C VAL A 45 1.94 -3.32 3.16
N TRP A 46 1.63 -3.60 4.42
CA TRP A 46 0.91 -4.81 4.83
C TRP A 46 -0.50 -4.88 4.27
N GLY A 47 -1.22 -3.75 4.21
CA GLY A 47 -2.52 -3.67 3.55
C GLY A 47 -2.44 -4.03 2.07
N ASN A 48 -1.46 -3.48 1.35
CA ASN A 48 -1.23 -3.83 -0.06
C ASN A 48 -0.79 -5.26 -0.27
N PHE A 49 0.11 -5.77 0.58
CA PHE A 49 0.62 -7.13 0.49
C PHE A 49 -0.49 -8.16 0.75
N ALA A 50 -1.23 -8.00 1.85
CA ALA A 50 -2.38 -8.83 2.16
C ALA A 50 -3.48 -8.67 1.11
N GLY A 51 -3.72 -7.45 0.62
CA GLY A 51 -4.67 -7.17 -0.44
C GLY A 51 -4.33 -7.88 -1.74
N ALA A 52 -3.05 -7.89 -2.14
CA ALA A 52 -2.57 -8.59 -3.32
C ALA A 52 -2.75 -10.11 -3.19
N ILE A 53 -2.39 -10.69 -2.03
CA ILE A 53 -2.60 -12.11 -1.76
C ILE A 53 -4.08 -12.46 -1.82
N LEU A 54 -4.94 -11.67 -1.16
CA LEU A 54 -6.38 -11.88 -1.14
C LEU A 54 -7.01 -11.71 -2.53
N LEU A 55 -6.50 -10.77 -3.34
CA LEU A 55 -6.92 -10.56 -4.73
C LEU A 55 -6.58 -11.79 -5.59
N LEU A 56 -5.39 -12.36 -5.41
CA LEU A 56 -4.99 -13.61 -6.06
C LEU A 56 -5.83 -14.80 -5.55
N ALA A 57 -6.12 -14.85 -4.25
CA ALA A 57 -7.05 -15.83 -3.69
C ALA A 57 -8.52 -15.60 -4.10
N ARG A 58 -8.82 -14.53 -4.84
CA ARG A 58 -10.16 -14.06 -5.22
C ARG A 58 -11.10 -13.87 -4.03
N SER A 59 -10.57 -13.45 -2.90
CA SER A 59 -11.34 -13.23 -1.68
C SER A 59 -12.03 -11.87 -1.67
N ARG A 60 -13.29 -11.82 -1.23
CA ARG A 60 -14.02 -10.56 -0.99
C ARG A 60 -13.32 -9.62 0.01
N TRP A 61 -12.48 -10.18 0.88
CA TRP A 61 -11.72 -9.45 1.90
C TRP A 61 -10.57 -8.62 1.30
N ALA A 62 -10.21 -8.83 0.03
CA ALA A 62 -9.17 -8.06 -0.66
C ALA A 62 -9.42 -6.55 -0.60
N VAL A 63 -10.67 -6.11 -0.75
CA VAL A 63 -11.03 -4.70 -0.69
C VAL A 63 -10.71 -4.10 0.68
N GLN A 64 -11.00 -4.82 1.77
CA GLN A 64 -10.73 -4.32 3.12
C GLN A 64 -9.22 -4.19 3.39
N ALA A 65 -8.42 -5.13 2.90
CA ALA A 65 -6.96 -5.04 3.00
C ALA A 65 -6.38 -3.86 2.19
N PHE A 66 -6.93 -3.58 1.00
CA PHE A 66 -6.53 -2.36 0.27
C PHE A 66 -7.00 -1.07 0.96
N VAL A 67 -8.16 -1.09 1.64
CA VAL A 67 -8.62 0.05 2.45
C VAL A 67 -7.69 0.29 3.64
N THR A 68 -7.23 -0.74 4.34
CA THR A 68 -6.20 -0.56 5.40
C THR A 68 -4.90 0.01 4.82
N GLY A 69 -4.55 -0.40 3.59
CA GLY A 69 -3.48 0.20 2.79
C GLY A 69 -3.63 1.73 2.64
N ILE A 70 -4.81 2.18 2.20
CA ILE A 70 -5.14 3.60 2.02
C ILE A 70 -5.08 4.36 3.34
N VAL A 71 -5.66 3.80 4.41
CA VAL A 71 -5.66 4.46 5.72
C VAL A 71 -4.22 4.60 6.23
N GLY A 72 -3.36 3.61 6.01
CA GLY A 72 -1.94 3.67 6.35
C GLY A 72 -1.22 4.81 5.65
N ILE A 73 -1.36 4.96 4.33
CA ILE A 73 -0.67 6.04 3.60
C ILE A 73 -1.24 7.44 3.92
N MET A 74 -2.55 7.55 4.18
CA MET A 74 -3.16 8.80 4.64
C MET A 74 -2.63 9.21 6.01
N ALA A 75 -2.55 8.27 6.96
CA ALA A 75 -2.04 8.54 8.29
C ALA A 75 -0.54 8.88 8.26
N ALA A 76 0.26 8.19 7.43
CA ALA A 76 1.66 8.52 7.21
C ALA A 76 1.84 9.94 6.65
N SER A 77 1.00 10.32 5.68
CA SER A 77 1.02 11.66 5.09
C SER A 77 0.70 12.73 6.13
N LEU A 78 -0.30 12.49 6.99
CA LEU A 78 -0.69 13.39 8.06
C LEU A 78 0.42 13.54 9.11
N THR A 79 1.05 12.45 9.55
CA THR A 79 2.14 12.53 10.54
C THR A 79 3.34 13.28 9.99
N LEU A 80 3.70 13.08 8.72
CA LEU A 80 4.78 13.82 8.06
C LEU A 80 4.51 15.32 8.00
N ILE A 81 3.28 15.73 7.64
CA ILE A 81 2.89 17.13 7.60
C ILE A 81 2.98 17.77 8.99
N ILE A 82 2.51 17.08 10.03
CA ILE A 82 2.54 17.58 11.42
C ILE A 82 3.97 17.71 11.94
N GLN A 83 4.86 16.75 11.63
CA GLN A 83 6.22 16.71 12.18
C GLN A 83 7.23 17.59 11.47
N ASN A 84 7.18 17.68 10.13
CA ASN A 84 8.27 18.26 9.33
C ASN A 84 7.84 19.47 8.48
N GLY A 85 6.54 19.77 8.44
CA GLY A 85 5.99 20.79 7.55
C GLY A 85 6.04 20.41 6.05
N PRO A 86 5.31 21.13 5.18
CA PRO A 86 5.10 20.70 3.79
C PRO A 86 6.37 20.65 2.93
N ALA A 87 7.33 21.54 3.17
CA ALA A 87 8.51 21.74 2.33
C ALA A 87 9.61 20.68 2.53
N ALA A 88 9.80 20.19 3.76
CA ALA A 88 10.76 19.11 4.04
C ALA A 88 10.25 17.73 3.56
N SER A 89 8.92 17.59 3.42
CA SER A 89 8.26 16.35 2.99
C SER A 89 8.55 15.96 1.53
N ILE A 90 8.89 16.94 0.67
CA ILE A 90 9.15 16.76 -0.77
C ILE A 90 10.34 15.81 -1.01
N TYR A 91 11.37 15.83 -0.16
CA TYR A 91 12.57 15.00 -0.32
C TYR A 91 12.36 13.52 0.04
N HIS A 92 11.26 13.17 0.73
CA HIS A 92 10.90 11.78 1.03
C HIS A 92 9.84 11.23 0.04
N MET A 93 9.44 12.04 -0.96
CA MET A 93 8.27 11.76 -1.78
C MET A 93 8.35 10.63 -2.81
N PRO A 94 9.48 10.23 -3.42
CA PRO A 94 9.39 9.28 -4.55
C PRO A 94 8.72 7.95 -4.17
N ALA A 95 9.08 7.40 -3.01
CA ALA A 95 8.53 6.14 -2.54
C ALA A 95 7.13 6.28 -1.92
N LEU A 96 6.87 7.35 -1.15
CA LEU A 96 5.56 7.65 -0.59
C LEU A 96 4.52 7.97 -1.68
N PHE A 97 4.95 8.67 -2.72
CA PHE A 97 4.15 8.93 -3.91
C PHE A 97 3.86 7.64 -4.67
N GLY A 98 4.88 6.78 -4.87
CA GLY A 98 4.69 5.44 -5.43
C GLY A 98 3.68 4.61 -4.64
N LEU A 99 3.75 4.64 -3.29
CA LEU A 99 2.77 4.02 -2.41
C LEU A 99 1.37 4.60 -2.62
N TRP A 100 1.22 5.92 -2.68
CA TRP A 100 -0.07 6.57 -2.97
C TRP A 100 -0.69 6.06 -4.28
N VAL A 101 0.08 6.11 -5.37
CA VAL A 101 -0.39 5.73 -6.71
C VAL A 101 -0.75 4.25 -6.77
N ILE A 102 0.10 3.37 -6.25
CA ILE A 102 -0.12 1.91 -6.33
C ILE A 102 -1.25 1.48 -5.42
N THR A 103 -1.36 2.02 -4.20
CA THR A 103 -2.44 1.68 -3.27
C THR A 103 -3.80 2.13 -3.81
N GLN A 104 -3.89 3.34 -4.38
CA GLN A 104 -5.14 3.83 -4.99
C GLN A 104 -5.53 3.01 -6.22
N THR A 105 -4.60 2.76 -7.13
CA THR A 105 -4.88 1.98 -8.34
C THR A 105 -5.26 0.54 -8.00
N ALA A 106 -4.62 -0.07 -7.00
CA ALA A 106 -4.96 -1.41 -6.52
C ALA A 106 -6.35 -1.47 -5.88
N LEU A 107 -6.72 -0.50 -5.03
CA LEU A 107 -8.07 -0.45 -4.45
C LEU A 107 -9.14 -0.26 -5.53
N LEU A 108 -8.93 0.68 -6.45
CA LEU A 108 -9.86 0.93 -7.56
C LEU A 108 -10.03 -0.29 -8.46
N TYR A 109 -8.95 -1.05 -8.67
CA TYR A 109 -9.00 -2.30 -9.40
C TYR A 109 -9.78 -3.38 -8.63
N ALA A 110 -9.50 -3.57 -7.34
CA ALA A 110 -10.21 -4.52 -6.49
C ALA A 110 -11.72 -4.23 -6.41
N LEU A 111 -12.10 -2.94 -6.34
CA LEU A 111 -13.50 -2.51 -6.40
C LEU A 111 -14.17 -2.85 -7.74
N ARG A 112 -13.49 -2.59 -8.87
CA ARG A 112 -13.99 -2.95 -10.21
C ARG A 112 -14.12 -4.46 -10.39
N VAL A 113 -13.22 -5.24 -9.82
CA VAL A 113 -13.26 -6.70 -9.87
C VAL A 113 -14.39 -7.25 -8.99
N ARG A 114 -14.61 -6.65 -7.82
CA ARG A 114 -15.72 -6.97 -6.92
C ARG A 114 -17.08 -6.73 -7.56
N SER A 115 -17.26 -5.59 -8.23
CA SER A 115 -18.54 -5.26 -8.88
C SER A 115 -18.89 -6.20 -10.04
N ARG A 116 -17.89 -6.85 -10.64
CA ARG A 116 -18.05 -7.88 -11.67
C ARG A 116 -18.35 -9.28 -11.10
N GLY A 117 -18.49 -9.43 -9.78
CA GLY A 117 -18.80 -10.71 -9.13
C GLY A 117 -17.67 -11.75 -9.20
N LEU A 118 -16.43 -11.31 -9.48
CA LEU A 118 -15.29 -12.22 -9.64
C LEU A 118 -14.58 -12.55 -8.31
N LEU A 119 -14.87 -11.79 -7.24
CA LEU A 119 -14.44 -12.11 -5.87
C LEU A 119 -15.51 -12.96 -5.18
N ARG A 120 -15.06 -13.99 -4.47
CA ARG A 120 -15.90 -14.93 -3.71
C ARG A 120 -15.73 -14.68 -2.20
#